data_AF-A0A4Q0VN71-F1
#
_entry.id   AF-A0A4Q0VN71-F1
#
_cell.length_a   1.000
_cell.length_b   1.000
_cell.length_c   1.000
_cell.angle_alpha   90.00
_cell.angle_beta   90.00
_cell.angle_gamma   90.00
#
_symmetry.space_group_name_H-M   'P 1'
#
loop_
_entity.id
_entity.type
_entity.pdbx_description
1 polymer ?
#
loop_
_entity_poly.entity_id
_entity_poly.type
_entity_poly.pdbx_seq_one_letter_code
_entity_poly.pdbx_strand_id
1 'polypeptide(L)'
;MRRTIGIGTAVSVCIYTLLFITSLMLTKGIDLEKIKLWGFGFSVLLLLGTFPLHKTLTHGRSAVSPTYTTFTPPDEQYQDKLQQDYKATKEQVKFQGVFLSAGLITLIITILLAKL
;
A
#
# COMPACT_ATOMS: atom_id res chain seq x y z
N MET A 1 -1.81 12.19 -8.10
CA MET A 1 -2.92 12.09 -7.14
C MET A 1 -4.24 11.66 -7.77
N ARG A 2 -4.84 12.36 -8.75
CA ARG A 2 -6.12 11.91 -9.36
C ARG A 2 -6.08 10.48 -9.92
N ARG A 3 -5.01 10.11 -10.63
CA ARG A 3 -4.84 8.74 -11.19
C ARG A 3 -4.64 7.66 -10.11
N THR A 4 -3.92 7.97 -9.03
CA THR A 4 -3.67 7.02 -7.93
C THR A 4 -4.92 6.78 -7.08
N ILE A 5 -5.76 7.81 -6.91
CA ILE A 5 -7.07 7.68 -6.25
C ILE A 5 -7.99 6.79 -7.10
N GLY A 6 -8.09 7.04 -8.42
CA GLY A 6 -8.94 6.24 -9.30
C GLY A 6 -8.55 4.75 -9.34
N ILE A 7 -7.26 4.44 -9.39
CA ILE A 7 -6.77 3.05 -9.30
C ILE A 7 -7.09 2.46 -7.92
N GLY A 8 -6.89 3.22 -6.84
CA GLY A 8 -7.23 2.77 -5.48
C GLY A 8 -8.72 2.45 -5.33
N THR A 9 -9.60 3.27 -5.91
CA THR A 9 -11.04 2.99 -5.95
C THR A 9 -11.34 1.71 -6.72
N ALA A 10 -10.78 1.52 -7.91
CA ALA A 10 -10.99 0.30 -8.70
C ALA A 10 -10.54 -0.96 -7.93
N VAL A 11 -9.38 -0.90 -7.25
CA VAL A 11 -8.90 -1.99 -6.39
C VAL A 11 -9.86 -2.26 -5.24
N SER A 12 -10.35 -1.22 -4.56
CA SER A 12 -11.32 -1.37 -3.46
C SER A 12 -12.62 -2.03 -3.91
N VAL A 13 -13.14 -1.67 -5.08
CA VAL A 13 -14.35 -2.29 -5.65
C VAL A 13 -14.09 -3.76 -5.95
N CYS A 14 -12.99 -4.10 -6.64
CA CYS A 14 -12.63 -5.49 -6.91
C CYS A 14 -12.54 -6.35 -5.64
N ILE A 15 -11.93 -5.85 -4.57
CA ILE A 15 -11.82 -6.57 -3.29
C ILE A 15 -13.21 -6.86 -2.72
N TYR A 16 -14.11 -5.88 -2.72
CA TYR A 16 -15.48 -6.08 -2.23
C TYR A 16 -16.29 -7.03 -3.11
N THR A 17 -16.14 -6.98 -4.44
CA THR A 17 -16.79 -7.93 -5.34
C THR A 17 -16.31 -9.36 -5.07
N LEU A 18 -15.01 -9.55 -4.86
CA LEU A 18 -14.43 -10.85 -4.52
C LEU A 18 -14.92 -11.36 -3.16
N LEU A 19 -14.97 -10.49 -2.14
CA LEU A 19 -15.53 -10.84 -0.83
C LEU A 19 -17.00 -11.25 -0.93
N PHE A 20 -17.78 -10.53 -1.73
CA PHE A 20 -19.19 -10.83 -1.96
C PHE A 20 -19.39 -12.20 -2.64
N ILE A 21 -18.64 -12.47 -3.71
CA ILE A 21 -18.67 -13.77 -4.41
C ILE A 21 -18.24 -14.91 -3.47
N THR A 22 -17.15 -14.70 -2.73
CA THR A 22 -16.63 -15.68 -1.77
C THR A 22 -17.66 -15.97 -0.68
N SER A 23 -18.30 -14.93 -0.15
CA SER A 23 -19.36 -15.06 0.85
C SER A 23 -20.56 -15.85 0.31
N LEU A 24 -20.99 -15.61 -0.93
CA LEU A 24 -22.09 -16.35 -1.57
C LEU A 24 -21.73 -17.82 -1.83
N MET A 25 -20.47 -18.12 -2.16
CA MET A 25 -20.03 -19.50 -2.38
C MET A 25 -19.92 -20.29 -1.08
N LEU A 26 -19.43 -19.68 -0.01
CA LEU A 26 -19.21 -20.35 1.29
C LEU A 26 -20.46 -20.42 2.16
N THR A 27 -21.31 -19.40 2.09
CA THR A 27 -22.50 -19.32 2.92
C THR A 27 -23.68 -19.21 1.97
N LYS A 28 -24.62 -20.17 2.00
CA LYS A 28 -25.84 -20.16 1.16
C LYS A 28 -26.80 -18.98 1.47
N GLY A 29 -26.32 -17.95 2.16
CA GLY A 29 -27.00 -16.73 2.54
C GLY A 29 -25.99 -15.59 2.75
N ILE A 30 -26.47 -14.36 2.75
CA ILE A 30 -25.62 -13.18 2.92
C ILE A 30 -25.31 -13.02 4.41
N ASP A 31 -24.15 -13.51 4.82
CA ASP A 31 -23.63 -13.34 6.18
C ASP A 31 -22.84 -12.03 6.26
N LEU A 32 -23.56 -10.94 6.59
CA LEU A 32 -22.97 -9.60 6.67
C LEU A 32 -21.86 -9.51 7.72
N GLU A 33 -21.90 -10.30 8.79
CA GLU A 33 -20.86 -10.27 9.84
C GLU A 33 -19.52 -10.73 9.30
N LYS A 34 -19.50 -11.81 8.51
CA LYS A 34 -18.26 -12.27 7.85
C LYS A 34 -17.73 -11.23 6.89
N ILE A 35 -18.59 -10.63 6.06
CA ILE A 35 -18.17 -9.60 5.09
C ILE A 35 -17.56 -8.40 5.82
N LYS A 36 -18.15 -7.97 6.95
CA LYS A 36 -17.62 -6.89 7.81
C LYS A 36 -16.23 -7.25 8.36
N LEU A 37 -16.07 -8.45 8.91
CA LEU A 37 -14.81 -8.92 9.50
C LEU A 37 -13.68 -8.99 8.45
N TRP A 38 -13.95 -9.62 7.30
CA TRP A 38 -12.96 -9.76 6.24
C TRP A 38 -12.64 -8.40 5.60
N GLY A 39 -13.63 -7.54 5.37
CA GLY A 39 -13.42 -6.18 4.88
C GLY A 39 -12.52 -5.35 5.78
N PHE A 40 -12.71 -5.45 7.10
CA PHE A 40 -11.83 -4.81 8.08
C PHE A 40 -10.40 -5.37 8.01
N GLY A 41 -10.24 -6.70 7.98
CA GLY A 41 -8.94 -7.34 7.87
C GLY A 41 -8.17 -6.92 6.61
N PHE A 42 -8.85 -6.85 5.46
CA PHE A 42 -8.25 -6.38 4.21
C PHE A 42 -7.84 -4.90 4.28
N SER A 43 -8.65 -4.05 4.90
CA SER A 43 -8.30 -2.62 5.06
C SER A 43 -7.02 -2.45 5.89
N VAL A 44 -6.90 -3.18 7.01
CA VAL A 44 -5.69 -3.17 7.84
C VAL A 44 -4.49 -3.71 7.07
N LEU A 45 -4.65 -4.78 6.29
CA LEU A 45 -3.58 -5.36 5.47
C LEU A 45 -3.07 -4.38 4.41
N LEU A 46 -3.98 -3.65 3.74
CA LEU A 46 -3.62 -2.62 2.76
C LEU A 46 -2.89 -1.45 3.42
N LEU A 47 -3.32 -1.03 4.62
CA LEU A 47 -2.64 0.02 5.39
C LEU A 47 -1.25 -0.43 5.86
N LEU A 48 -1.09 -1.67 6.31
CA LEU A 48 0.21 -2.25 6.66
C LEU A 48 1.14 -2.33 5.44
N GLY A 49 0.63 -2.74 4.28
CA GLY A 49 1.39 -2.74 3.01
C GLY A 49 1.78 -1.34 2.53
N THR A 50 1.18 -0.29 3.10
CA THR A 50 1.55 1.10 2.84
C THR A 50 2.79 1.52 3.63
N PHE A 51 3.18 0.79 4.68
CA PHE A 51 4.41 1.09 5.39
C PHE A 51 5.61 0.65 4.56
N PRO A 52 6.57 1.55 4.27
CA PRO A 52 7.77 1.20 3.55
C PRO A 52 8.71 0.48 4.52
N LEU A 53 8.45 -0.81 4.77
CA LEU A 53 9.24 -1.68 5.66
C LEU A 53 10.74 -1.69 5.29
N HIS A 54 11.06 -1.40 4.02
CA HIS A 54 12.45 -1.31 3.56
C HIS A 54 13.16 0.00 3.94
N LYS A 55 12.44 1.12 4.09
CA LYS A 55 13.05 2.41 4.43
C LYS A 55 13.48 2.50 5.89
N THR A 56 12.75 1.86 6.80
CA THR A 56 13.12 1.83 8.22
C THR A 56 14.39 1.01 8.46
N LEU A 57 14.58 -0.10 7.74
CA LEU A 57 15.79 -0.92 7.86
C LEU A 57 17.04 -0.21 7.30
N THR A 58 16.91 0.47 6.17
CA THR A 58 18.03 1.17 5.52
C THR A 58 18.38 2.49 6.19
N HIS A 59 17.40 3.28 6.65
CA HIS A 59 17.67 4.50 7.44
C HIS A 59 18.12 4.19 8.88
N GLY A 60 17.67 3.08 9.48
CA GLY A 60 18.20 2.61 10.76
C GLY A 60 19.69 2.24 10.67
N ARG A 61 20.15 1.77 9.51
CA ARG A 61 21.57 1.48 9.25
C ARG A 61 22.37 2.74 8.91
N SER A 62 21.80 3.68 8.15
CA SER A 62 22.45 4.96 7.81
C SER A 62 22.52 5.96 8.97
N ALA A 63 21.60 5.90 9.95
CA ALA A 63 21.65 6.77 11.14
C ALA A 63 22.84 6.45 12.08
N VAL A 64 23.47 5.28 11.93
CA VAL A 64 24.63 4.84 12.75
C VAL A 64 25.97 5.08 12.04
N SER A 65 25.96 5.59 10.81
CA SER A 65 27.20 5.97 10.10
C SER A 65 27.03 7.33 9.43
N PRO A 66 27.36 8.42 10.12
CA PRO A 66 27.52 9.72 9.48
C PRO A 66 28.82 9.65 8.66
N THR A 67 28.74 9.14 7.44
CA THR A 67 29.89 9.16 6.52
C THR A 67 30.12 10.61 6.09
N TYR A 68 31.15 11.21 6.67
CA TYR A 68 31.67 12.52 6.33
C TYR A 68 31.83 12.67 4.81
N THR A 69 31.47 13.86 4.32
CA THR A 69 31.59 14.31 2.94
C THR A 69 33.00 14.06 2.40
N THR A 70 33.18 12.93 1.71
CA THR A 70 34.39 12.67 0.93
C THR A 70 33.98 12.89 -0.52
N PHE A 71 34.60 13.88 -1.14
CA PHE A 71 34.41 14.28 -2.52
C PHE A 71 34.45 13.04 -3.43
N THR A 72 33.30 12.58 -3.90
CA THR A 72 33.19 11.43 -4.81
C THR A 72 33.49 11.89 -6.23
N PRO A 73 34.43 11.25 -6.95
CA PRO A 73 34.72 11.60 -8.34
C PRO A 73 33.49 11.40 -9.23
N PRO A 74 33.42 12.11 -10.37
CA PRO A 74 32.29 12.07 -11.29
C PRO A 74 32.30 10.78 -12.11
N ASP A 75 32.09 9.64 -11.46
CA ASP A 75 31.90 8.37 -12.15
C ASP A 75 30.45 8.26 -12.62
N GLU A 76 30.25 8.23 -13.94
CA GLU A 76 28.95 8.09 -14.60
C GLU A 76 28.19 6.84 -14.10
N GLN A 77 28.91 5.75 -13.80
CA GLN A 77 28.35 4.52 -13.22
C GLN A 77 27.72 4.72 -11.83
N TYR A 78 28.20 5.68 -11.04
CA TYR A 78 27.64 5.98 -9.72
C TYR A 78 26.34 6.80 -9.85
N GLN A 79 26.28 7.70 -10.85
CA GLN A 79 25.07 8.44 -11.15
C GLN A 79 23.96 7.54 -11.69
N ASP A 80 24.29 6.55 -12.53
CA ASP A 80 23.32 5.58 -13.04
C ASP A 80 22.68 4.75 -11.93
N LYS A 81 23.46 4.30 -10.95
CA LYS A 81 22.95 3.58 -9.77
C LYS A 81 22.02 4.47 -8.94
N LEU A 82 22.42 5.71 -8.66
CA LEU A 82 21.56 6.67 -7.94
C LEU A 82 20.27 6.97 -8.71
N GLN A 83 20.32 7.07 -10.03
CA GLN A 83 19.16 7.33 -10.86
C GLN A 83 18.23 6.11 -10.95
N GLN A 84 18.77 4.90 -10.98
CA GLN A 84 18.00 3.65 -10.87
C GLN A 84 17.33 3.53 -9.50
N ASP A 85 18.04 3.78 -8.41
CA ASP A 85 17.48 3.76 -7.05
C ASP A 85 16.41 4.83 -6.87
N TYR A 86 16.59 6.02 -7.47
CA TYR A 86 15.59 7.07 -7.47
C TYR A 86 14.34 6.68 -8.27
N LYS A 87 14.49 6.03 -9.42
CA LYS A 87 13.37 5.51 -10.22
C LYS A 87 12.61 4.42 -9.45
N ALA A 88 13.31 3.47 -8.85
CA ALA A 88 12.70 2.42 -8.02
C ALA A 88 11.94 3.00 -6.82
N THR A 89 12.54 3.98 -6.14
CA THR A 89 11.90 4.70 -5.03
C THR A 89 10.66 5.47 -5.51
N LYS A 90 10.73 6.13 -6.67
CA LYS A 90 9.60 6.88 -7.24
C LYS A 90 8.43 5.97 -7.62
N GLU A 91 8.70 4.75 -8.07
CA GLU A 91 7.65 3.75 -8.32
C GLU A 91 7.04 3.21 -7.02
N GLN A 92 7.86 2.89 -6.02
CA GLN A 92 7.36 2.48 -4.69
C GLN A 92 6.43 3.54 -4.08
N VAL A 93 6.78 4.83 -4.15
CA VAL A 93 5.95 5.93 -3.65
C VAL A 93 4.61 6.02 -4.39
N LYS A 94 4.57 5.69 -5.69
CA LYS A 94 3.31 5.64 -6.45
C LYS A 94 2.41 4.51 -5.96
N PHE A 95 2.95 3.31 -5.75
CA PHE A 95 2.17 2.18 -5.23
C PHE A 95 1.70 2.40 -3.80
N GLN A 96 2.56 2.98 -2.96
CA GLN A 96 2.22 3.35 -1.58
C GLN A 96 0.98 4.26 -1.54
N GLY A 97 0.89 5.26 -2.42
CA GLY A 97 -0.29 6.13 -2.51
C GLY A 97 -1.56 5.42 -2.96
N VAL A 98 -1.46 4.30 -3.70
CA VAL A 98 -2.61 3.47 -4.12
C VAL A 98 -3.07 2.55 -2.99
N PHE A 99 -2.14 1.94 -2.25
CA PHE A 99 -2.47 1.12 -1.08
C PHE A 99 -3.10 1.97 0.04
N LEU A 100 -2.57 3.17 0.28
CA LEU A 100 -3.14 4.11 1.25
C LEU A 100 -4.59 4.47 0.88
N SER A 101 -4.83 4.86 -0.37
CA SER A 101 -6.16 5.29 -0.81
C SER A 101 -7.15 4.12 -0.83
N ALA A 102 -6.74 2.95 -1.30
CA ALA A 102 -7.57 1.74 -1.28
C ALA A 102 -7.88 1.30 0.16
N GLY A 103 -6.90 1.33 1.07
CA GLY A 103 -7.08 1.01 2.48
C GLY A 103 -8.07 1.95 3.18
N LEU A 104 -7.95 3.26 2.94
CA LEU A 104 -8.87 4.27 3.49
C LEU A 104 -10.30 4.11 2.96
N ILE A 105 -10.46 3.90 1.65
CA ILE A 105 -11.77 3.71 1.03
C ILE A 105 -12.43 2.44 1.56
N THR A 106 -11.69 1.33 1.60
CA THR A 106 -12.21 0.05 2.15
C THR A 106 -12.57 0.17 3.62
N LEU A 107 -11.83 0.94 4.42
CA LEU A 107 -12.17 1.22 5.82
C LEU A 107 -13.50 1.95 5.93
N ILE A 108 -13.68 3.02 5.14
CA ILE A 108 -14.91 3.83 5.15
C ILE A 108 -16.11 2.97 4.75
N ILE A 109 -15.99 2.16 3.68
CA ILE A 109 -17.05 1.25 3.25
C ILE A 109 -17.37 0.25 4.36
N THR A 110 -16.35 -0.32 5.03
CA THR A 110 -16.54 -1.27 6.13
C THR A 110 -17.31 -0.63 7.29
N ILE A 111 -16.97 0.61 7.68
CA ILE A 111 -17.65 1.34 8.75
C ILE A 111 -19.12 1.64 8.38
N LEU A 112 -19.36 2.08 7.14
CA LEU A 112 -20.72 2.28 6.61
C LEU A 112 -21.53 0.98 6.66
N LEU A 113 -20.92 -0.13 6.24
CA LEU A 113 -21.55 -1.45 6.32
C LEU A 113 -21.83 -1.86 7.76
N ALA A 114 -20.91 -1.57 8.69
CA ALA A 114 -21.05 -1.92 10.10
C ALA A 114 -22.24 -1.23 10.78
N LYS A 115 -22.56 0.00 10.34
CA LYS A 115 -23.71 0.80 10.81
C LYS A 115 -25.05 0.38 10.20
N LEU A 116 -25.03 -0.41 9.12
CA LEU A 116 -26.20 -0.98 8.47
C LEU A 116 -26.53 -2.37 9.05
#